data_AF-A0A3N5KKB6-F1
#
_entry.id   AF-A0A3N5KKB6-F1
#
_cell.length_a   1.000
_cell.length_b   1.000
_cell.length_c   1.000
_cell.angle_alpha   90.00
_cell.angle_beta   90.00
_cell.angle_gamma   90.00
#
_symmetry.space_group_name_H-M   'P 1'
#
loop_
_entity.id
_entity.type
_entity.pdbx_description
1 polymer ?
#
loop_
_entity_poly.entity_id
_entity_poly.type
_entity_poly.pdbx_seq_one_letter_code
_entity_poly.pdbx_strand_id
1 'polypeptide(L)'
;DKMNAAYSYGGPALVVKTFTQLTGLPINHFIEVDFGGFWHSVNILGGVYVAVDHRYYNPESSDWKSIDIAPGYQLLHGHDALDFVRFRHDQKGDFTRMQRQQLFLKEMQRQSGRWSGDWSRVLRLIKSVTAETTSDIDSLKKLAPIVRLVFAVNTSNVNTVHVEGSTPMIDGVSYVEATEDEIAQAAAEFTDPTKRPVTNSGPKISQKMYEVTVHNTTQIQGLATSVADQLAAIGYRTAVGVDAPESPATATQIYAPKALTDHARTLGDTLWPSEVHIVERSPGLASGIRVFVGSQFDGTIDAPEEQAVEQTMTIEEDQLYDLASWQQLDADTPISLQMPTVWSPGLTYDEFLAYKVETTGGKKSHATVTVGKTPQGGYFSIQTMRWLNPPAIDNPSAKRVIGGTKYLYFYEGKHVHMISWRRGNTLYWVLNTLDNELDNEFMTALATSFERVK
;
A
#
# COMPACT_ATOMS: atom_id res chain seq x y z
N ASP A 1 29.61 -3.57 0.76
CA ASP A 1 29.05 -4.62 1.64
C ASP A 1 27.62 -4.24 1.98
N LYS A 2 26.79 -5.19 2.43
CA LYS A 2 25.39 -4.93 2.79
C LYS A 2 25.30 -4.05 4.04
N MET A 3 24.27 -3.19 4.11
CA MET A 3 24.07 -2.29 5.26
C MET A 3 24.01 -3.03 6.61
N ASN A 4 23.45 -4.25 6.64
CA ASN A 4 23.39 -5.07 7.86
C ASN A 4 24.79 -5.51 8.38
N ALA A 5 25.82 -5.53 7.54
CA ALA A 5 27.19 -5.85 7.96
C ALA A 5 27.79 -4.78 8.88
N ALA A 6 27.31 -3.53 8.80
CA ALA A 6 27.75 -2.43 9.67
C ALA A 6 27.59 -2.78 11.17
N TYR A 7 26.51 -3.49 11.52
CA TYR A 7 26.29 -3.93 12.89
C TYR A 7 27.36 -4.94 13.32
N SER A 8 27.66 -5.95 12.50
CA SER A 8 28.68 -6.96 12.79
C SER A 8 30.08 -6.37 12.92
N TYR A 9 30.39 -5.29 12.18
CA TYR A 9 31.71 -4.68 12.18
C TYR A 9 31.94 -3.67 13.31
N GLY A 10 30.92 -2.96 13.76
CA GLY A 10 31.10 -1.86 14.71
C GLY A 10 29.89 -1.56 15.59
N GLY A 11 28.93 -2.48 15.66
CA GLY A 11 27.74 -2.37 16.49
C GLY A 11 26.85 -1.17 16.12
N PRO A 12 25.98 -0.74 17.06
CA PRO A 12 25.05 0.36 16.88
C PRO A 12 25.69 1.65 16.36
N ALA A 13 26.88 2.00 16.85
CA ALA A 13 27.58 3.23 16.46
C ALA A 13 27.93 3.25 14.97
N LEU A 14 28.37 2.11 14.42
CA LEU A 14 28.68 2.01 13.00
C LEU A 14 27.41 1.98 12.15
N VAL A 15 26.34 1.34 12.61
CA VAL A 15 25.03 1.38 11.92
C VAL A 15 24.53 2.82 11.79
N VAL A 16 24.51 3.58 12.90
CA VAL A 16 24.09 4.99 12.90
C VAL A 16 24.97 5.81 11.96
N LYS A 17 26.30 5.64 12.07
CA LYS A 17 27.25 6.35 11.20
C LYS A 17 27.02 6.04 9.72
N THR A 18 26.89 4.76 9.35
CA THR A 18 26.67 4.34 7.97
C THR A 18 25.33 4.85 7.44
N PHE A 19 24.25 4.77 8.23
CA PHE A 19 22.95 5.31 7.81
C PHE A 19 22.99 6.83 7.60
N THR A 20 23.58 7.58 8.53
CA THR A 20 23.74 9.03 8.40
C THR A 20 24.64 9.41 7.21
N GLN A 21 25.68 8.62 6.91
CA GLN A 21 26.51 8.83 5.74
C GLN A 21 25.76 8.58 4.43
N LEU A 22 24.90 7.54 4.39
CA LEU A 22 24.12 7.20 3.19
C LEU A 22 22.99 8.20 2.93
N THR A 23 22.26 8.61 3.97
CA THR A 23 21.02 9.39 3.82
C THR A 23 21.20 10.89 4.07
N GLY A 24 22.30 11.31 4.71
CA GLY A 24 22.47 12.67 5.21
C GLY A 24 21.60 13.01 6.43
N LEU A 25 20.77 12.07 6.92
CA LEU A 25 19.82 12.32 7.99
C LEU A 25 20.45 12.17 9.39
N PRO A 26 20.20 13.12 10.31
CA PRO A 26 20.63 12.96 11.69
C PRO A 26 19.76 11.92 12.41
N ILE A 27 20.39 10.91 13.01
CA ILE A 27 19.70 10.00 13.93
C ILE A 27 19.82 10.57 15.34
N ASN A 28 18.69 11.02 15.91
CA ASN A 28 18.66 11.58 17.25
C ASN A 28 18.66 10.53 18.36
N HIS A 29 18.07 9.35 18.09
CA HIS A 29 17.90 8.27 19.05
C HIS A 29 17.99 6.92 18.34
N PHE A 30 18.58 5.92 19.00
CA PHE A 30 18.68 4.56 18.51
C PHE A 30 18.11 3.57 19.53
N ILE A 31 17.22 2.70 19.06
CA ILE A 31 16.66 1.60 19.86
C ILE A 31 16.97 0.31 19.12
N GLU A 32 17.75 -0.54 19.76
CA GLU A 32 17.93 -1.93 19.35
C GLU A 32 16.95 -2.80 20.14
N VAL A 33 16.32 -3.76 19.48
CA VAL A 33 15.48 -4.74 20.17
C VAL A 33 15.91 -6.09 19.68
N ASP A 34 16.49 -6.88 20.59
CA ASP A 34 16.83 -8.26 20.30
C ASP A 34 15.57 -9.14 20.32
N PHE A 35 15.72 -10.42 20.01
CA PHE A 35 14.56 -11.32 20.00
C PHE A 35 13.92 -11.43 21.38
N GLY A 36 14.71 -11.45 22.46
CA GLY A 36 14.25 -11.48 23.84
C GLY A 36 13.33 -10.31 24.17
N GLY A 37 13.85 -9.10 23.94
CA GLY A 37 13.15 -7.84 24.11
C GLY A 37 11.89 -7.75 23.27
N PHE A 38 11.90 -8.24 22.03
CA PHE A 38 10.73 -8.19 21.14
C PHE A 38 9.57 -9.03 21.69
N TRP A 39 9.77 -10.32 21.93
CA TRP A 39 8.67 -11.19 22.35
C TRP A 39 8.16 -10.80 23.74
N HIS A 40 9.05 -10.37 24.64
CA HIS A 40 8.67 -9.89 25.96
C HIS A 40 7.85 -8.59 25.87
N SER A 41 8.24 -7.67 24.99
CA SER A 41 7.51 -6.42 24.72
C SER A 41 6.09 -6.67 24.24
N VAL A 42 5.91 -7.57 23.28
CA VAL A 42 4.59 -7.96 22.76
C VAL A 42 3.73 -8.58 23.88
N ASN A 43 4.32 -9.39 24.76
CA ASN A 43 3.61 -9.95 25.90
C ASN A 43 3.20 -8.89 26.93
N ILE A 44 4.03 -7.89 27.21
CA ILE A 44 3.66 -6.77 28.09
C ILE A 44 2.47 -5.99 27.53
N LEU A 45 2.42 -5.82 26.20
CA LEU A 45 1.28 -5.22 25.49
C LEU A 45 0.04 -6.13 25.49
N GLY A 46 0.17 -7.41 25.87
CA GLY A 46 -0.94 -8.37 25.80
C GLY A 46 -1.26 -8.82 24.38
N GLY A 47 -0.27 -8.80 23.49
CA GLY A 47 -0.37 -9.25 22.10
C GLY A 47 -0.88 -8.20 21.12
N VAL A 48 -0.63 -8.46 19.83
CA VAL A 48 -1.07 -7.63 18.70
C VAL A 48 -1.98 -8.46 17.80
N TYR A 49 -3.15 -7.93 17.45
CA TYR A 49 -3.99 -8.59 16.46
C TYR A 49 -3.41 -8.42 15.07
N VAL A 50 -3.30 -9.51 14.31
CA VAL A 50 -2.76 -9.51 12.94
C VAL A 50 -3.63 -10.38 12.06
N ALA A 51 -3.86 -9.93 10.82
CA ALA A 51 -4.46 -10.77 9.79
C ALA A 51 -3.34 -11.60 9.14
N VAL A 52 -3.21 -12.85 9.57
CA VAL A 52 -2.24 -13.79 9.00
C VAL A 52 -2.80 -14.29 7.66
N ASP A 53 -2.08 -14.01 6.58
CA ASP A 53 -2.51 -14.20 5.19
C ASP A 53 -2.53 -15.66 4.74
N HIS A 54 -1.57 -16.47 5.22
CA HIS A 54 -1.48 -17.92 4.96
C HIS A 54 -0.81 -18.65 6.13
N ARG A 55 -0.77 -19.98 6.10
CA ARG A 55 -0.08 -20.75 7.13
C ARG A 55 1.44 -20.58 7.02
N TYR A 56 2.05 -20.05 8.08
CA TYR A 56 3.51 -20.01 8.21
C TYR A 56 3.98 -21.28 8.91
N TYR A 57 4.68 -22.16 8.18
CA TYR A 57 5.06 -23.47 8.70
C TYR A 57 6.52 -23.83 8.40
N ASN A 58 7.27 -24.13 9.46
CA ASN A 58 8.56 -24.81 9.43
C ASN A 58 8.46 -26.05 10.34
N PRO A 59 8.66 -27.27 9.82
CA PRO A 59 8.62 -28.46 10.65
C PRO A 59 9.78 -28.49 11.65
N GLU A 60 9.57 -29.16 12.80
CA GLU A 60 10.63 -29.36 13.80
C GLU A 60 11.87 -30.07 13.25
N SER A 61 11.68 -30.88 12.20
CA SER A 61 12.76 -31.62 11.53
C SER A 61 13.59 -30.78 10.56
N SER A 62 13.27 -29.49 10.39
CA SER A 62 14.04 -28.61 9.50
C SER A 62 15.30 -28.06 10.20
N ASP A 63 16.30 -27.65 9.43
CA ASP A 63 17.48 -26.91 9.95
C ASP A 63 17.11 -25.48 10.42
N TRP A 64 15.84 -25.11 10.33
CA TRP A 64 15.30 -23.82 10.71
C TRP A 64 14.58 -23.91 12.05
N LYS A 65 14.27 -22.75 12.64
CA LYS A 65 13.36 -22.76 13.77
C LYS A 65 11.99 -23.27 13.31
N SER A 66 11.46 -24.26 14.04
CA SER A 66 10.06 -24.65 13.95
C SER A 66 9.13 -23.45 14.18
N ILE A 67 8.17 -23.30 13.28
CA ILE A 67 7.15 -22.25 13.24
C ILE A 67 5.87 -22.93 12.79
N ASP A 68 4.75 -22.65 13.46
CA ASP A 68 3.43 -23.08 13.00
C ASP A 68 2.39 -22.04 13.40
N ILE A 69 2.11 -21.12 12.47
CA ILE A 69 1.12 -20.05 12.64
C ILE A 69 0.02 -20.27 11.60
N ALA A 70 -1.17 -20.63 12.07
CA ALA A 70 -2.34 -20.81 11.23
C ALA A 70 -2.78 -19.49 10.57
N PRO A 71 -3.46 -19.51 9.42
CA PRO A 71 -4.00 -18.30 8.80
C PRO A 71 -5.19 -17.71 9.60
N GLY A 72 -5.53 -16.47 9.28
CA GLY A 72 -6.69 -15.76 9.82
C GLY A 72 -6.34 -14.66 10.83
N TYR A 73 -7.34 -13.86 11.17
CA TYR A 73 -7.22 -12.78 12.14
C TYR A 73 -7.14 -13.31 13.57
N GLN A 74 -6.00 -13.09 14.21
CA GLN A 74 -5.71 -13.66 15.51
C GLN A 74 -4.83 -12.74 16.35
N LEU A 75 -4.83 -12.97 17.66
CA LEU A 75 -3.96 -12.27 18.60
C LEU A 75 -2.62 -12.99 18.66
N LEU A 76 -1.56 -12.36 18.17
CA LEU A 76 -0.21 -12.90 18.27
C LEU A 76 0.44 -12.43 19.57
N HIS A 77 0.87 -13.41 20.38
CA HIS A 77 1.65 -13.20 21.60
C HIS A 77 3.14 -13.42 21.34
N GLY A 78 3.99 -13.02 22.29
CA GLY A 78 5.44 -12.93 22.19
C GLY A 78 6.11 -13.81 21.14
N HIS A 79 6.13 -15.14 21.34
CA HIS A 79 6.84 -16.05 20.44
C HIS A 79 6.14 -16.20 19.08
N ASP A 80 4.82 -16.28 19.02
CA ASP A 80 4.08 -16.35 17.75
C ASP A 80 4.27 -15.07 16.93
N ALA A 81 4.27 -13.91 17.59
CA ALA A 81 4.58 -12.64 16.96
C ALA A 81 6.02 -12.60 16.44
N LEU A 82 6.97 -13.12 17.22
CA LEU A 82 8.37 -13.23 16.81
C LEU A 82 8.54 -14.16 15.62
N ASP A 83 7.83 -15.30 15.63
CA ASP A 83 7.81 -16.28 14.55
C ASP A 83 7.23 -15.69 13.26
N PHE A 84 6.14 -14.93 13.38
CA PHE A 84 5.53 -14.21 12.26
C PHE A 84 6.51 -13.24 11.58
N VAL A 85 7.16 -12.35 12.35
CA VAL A 85 8.04 -11.31 11.80
C VAL A 85 9.40 -11.83 11.32
N ARG A 86 9.79 -13.05 11.73
CA ARG A 86 11.09 -13.66 11.37
C ARG A 86 10.98 -14.75 10.31
N PHE A 87 9.78 -15.16 9.92
CA PHE A 87 9.60 -16.16 8.89
C PHE A 87 10.27 -15.74 7.58
N ARG A 88 10.94 -16.68 6.92
CA ARG A 88 11.74 -16.46 5.69
C ARG A 88 11.47 -17.50 4.60
N HIS A 89 10.65 -18.51 4.87
CA HIS A 89 10.46 -19.66 3.98
C HIS A 89 9.28 -19.43 3.04
N ASP A 90 9.26 -18.27 2.37
CA ASP A 90 8.31 -17.92 1.32
C ASP A 90 9.04 -17.65 0.00
N GLN A 91 8.30 -17.59 -1.11
CA GLN A 91 8.86 -17.52 -2.46
C GLN A 91 9.65 -16.23 -2.76
N LYS A 92 9.50 -15.17 -1.94
CA LYS A 92 10.12 -13.84 -2.14
C LYS A 92 11.12 -13.45 -1.02
N GLY A 93 11.39 -14.35 -0.07
CA GLY A 93 12.50 -14.28 0.87
C GLY A 93 12.48 -13.08 1.83
N ASP A 94 13.41 -12.14 1.63
CA ASP A 94 13.65 -11.03 2.56
C ASP A 94 12.65 -9.86 2.41
N PHE A 95 12.07 -9.67 1.22
CA PHE A 95 11.13 -8.59 0.94
C PHE A 95 9.78 -8.79 1.63
N THR A 96 9.22 -9.98 1.52
CA THR A 96 8.03 -10.45 2.24
C THR A 96 8.22 -10.41 3.75
N ARG A 97 9.44 -10.70 4.25
CA ARG A 97 9.78 -10.50 5.66
C ARG A 97 9.70 -9.03 6.08
N MET A 98 10.26 -8.11 5.30
CA MET A 98 10.16 -6.67 5.58
C MET A 98 8.70 -6.19 5.57
N GLN A 99 7.89 -6.67 4.62
CA GLN A 99 6.45 -6.37 4.57
C GLN A 99 5.72 -6.85 5.82
N ARG A 100 5.97 -8.09 6.29
CA ARG A 100 5.39 -8.59 7.56
C ARG A 100 5.78 -7.74 8.77
N GLN A 101 7.04 -7.31 8.84
CA GLN A 101 7.52 -6.43 9.91
C GLN A 101 6.80 -5.08 9.90
N GLN A 102 6.66 -4.47 8.72
CA GLN A 102 5.91 -3.22 8.54
C GLN A 102 4.42 -3.39 8.87
N LEU A 103 3.80 -4.48 8.42
CA LEU A 103 2.42 -4.83 8.75
C LEU A 103 2.23 -4.98 10.27
N PHE A 104 3.13 -5.70 10.94
CA PHE A 104 3.05 -5.88 12.39
C PHE A 104 3.14 -4.54 13.15
N LEU A 105 4.05 -3.65 12.75
CA LEU A 105 4.18 -2.32 13.33
C LEU A 105 2.94 -1.46 13.06
N LYS A 106 2.39 -1.50 11.85
CA LYS A 106 1.15 -0.80 11.48
C LYS A 106 -0.04 -1.28 12.31
N GLU A 107 -0.18 -2.58 12.49
CA GLU A 107 -1.24 -3.17 13.32
C GLU A 107 -1.08 -2.84 14.80
N MET A 108 0.16 -2.89 15.31
CA MET A 108 0.48 -2.42 16.66
C MET A 108 0.06 -0.95 16.82
N GLN A 109 0.44 -0.10 15.87
CA GLN A 109 0.12 1.33 15.92
C GLN A 109 -1.38 1.59 15.86
N ARG A 110 -2.10 0.93 14.95
CA ARG A 110 -3.57 0.99 14.83
C ARG A 110 -4.26 0.61 16.15
N GLN A 111 -3.68 -0.33 16.87
CA GLN A 111 -4.19 -0.83 18.15
C GLN A 111 -3.70 -0.07 19.38
N SER A 112 -2.87 0.96 19.20
CA SER A 112 -2.23 1.72 20.29
C SER A 112 -3.21 2.25 21.34
N GLY A 113 -4.43 2.59 20.92
CA GLY A 113 -5.53 2.99 21.80
C GLY A 113 -5.84 1.98 22.91
N ARG A 114 -5.62 0.67 22.69
CA ARG A 114 -5.81 -0.39 23.70
C ARG A 114 -4.89 -0.24 24.91
N TRP A 115 -3.76 0.46 24.74
CA TRP A 115 -2.74 0.64 25.78
C TRP A 115 -2.67 2.08 26.30
N SER A 116 -3.34 3.02 25.64
CA SER A 116 -3.32 4.46 25.95
C SER A 116 -3.76 4.82 27.39
N GLY A 117 -4.52 3.95 28.06
CA GLY A 117 -4.96 4.13 29.45
C GLY A 117 -4.16 3.38 30.51
N ASP A 118 -3.17 2.54 30.14
CA ASP A 118 -2.39 1.72 31.08
C ASP A 118 -0.93 2.15 31.10
N TRP A 119 -0.69 3.32 31.70
CA TRP A 119 0.65 3.89 31.88
C TRP A 119 1.60 2.94 32.65
N SER A 120 1.05 2.01 33.44
CA SER A 120 1.84 1.00 34.15
C SER A 120 2.42 -0.06 33.22
N ARG A 121 1.67 -0.51 32.20
CA ARG A 121 2.15 -1.42 31.15
C ARG A 121 3.20 -0.75 30.28
N VAL A 122 2.98 0.51 29.91
CA VAL A 122 3.94 1.30 29.12
C VAL A 122 5.26 1.47 29.88
N LEU A 123 5.23 1.77 31.18
CA LEU A 123 6.44 1.85 32.01
C LEU A 123 7.15 0.49 32.19
N ARG A 124 6.39 -0.63 32.27
CA ARG A 124 6.98 -1.98 32.29
C ARG A 124 7.63 -2.34 30.96
N LEU A 125 6.99 -2.00 29.84
CA LEU A 125 7.50 -2.19 28.48
C LEU A 125 8.83 -1.46 28.34
N ILE A 126 8.85 -0.18 28.70
CA ILE A 126 10.05 0.64 28.69
C ILE A 126 11.14 0.01 29.55
N LYS A 127 10.83 -0.37 30.81
CA LYS A 127 11.81 -0.98 31.71
C LYS A 127 12.39 -2.28 31.14
N SER A 128 11.56 -3.10 30.50
CA SER A 128 12.00 -4.35 29.88
C SER A 128 12.87 -4.11 28.65
N VAL A 129 12.48 -3.20 27.76
CA VAL A 129 13.29 -2.85 26.58
C VAL A 129 14.63 -2.29 27.05
N THR A 130 14.65 -1.38 28.03
CA THR A 130 15.92 -0.83 28.55
C THR A 130 16.77 -1.83 29.34
N ALA A 131 16.20 -2.93 29.82
CA ALA A 131 16.94 -3.96 30.54
C ALA A 131 17.63 -4.96 29.59
N GLU A 132 17.07 -5.15 28.39
CA GLU A 132 17.53 -6.12 27.39
C GLU A 132 18.23 -5.43 26.19
N THR A 133 18.24 -4.10 26.11
CA THR A 133 18.82 -3.33 25.01
C THR A 133 20.09 -2.57 25.41
N THR A 134 21.13 -2.62 24.59
CA THR A 134 22.23 -1.63 24.53
C THR A 134 21.73 -0.35 23.83
N SER A 135 21.34 0.68 24.58
CA SER A 135 20.91 1.98 24.00
C SER A 135 21.58 3.16 24.72
N ASP A 136 21.77 4.26 24.00
CA ASP A 136 22.20 5.59 24.48
C ASP A 136 21.15 6.27 25.37
N ILE A 137 19.97 5.67 25.42
CA ILE A 137 18.83 6.09 26.23
C ILE A 137 18.94 5.49 27.63
N ASP A 138 19.88 6.05 28.39
CA ASP A 138 20.20 5.69 29.78
C ASP A 138 19.15 6.10 30.84
N SER A 139 18.03 6.72 30.44
CA SER A 139 17.06 7.22 31.41
C SER A 139 15.62 7.33 30.90
N LEU A 140 14.67 7.00 31.78
CA LEU A 140 13.22 7.16 31.58
C LEU A 140 12.82 8.58 31.15
N LYS A 141 13.62 9.60 31.49
CA LYS A 141 13.38 11.00 31.09
C LYS A 141 13.64 11.24 29.60
N LYS A 142 14.62 10.56 28.99
CA LYS A 142 14.90 10.63 27.54
C LYS A 142 13.89 9.84 26.71
N LEU A 143 13.26 8.80 27.28
CA LEU A 143 12.20 8.02 26.60
C LEU A 143 10.83 8.68 26.62
N ALA A 144 10.50 9.45 27.66
CA ALA A 144 9.17 10.02 27.80
C ALA A 144 8.69 10.85 26.58
N PRO A 145 9.53 11.67 25.91
CA PRO A 145 9.14 12.36 24.68
C PRO A 145 8.87 11.41 23.50
N ILE A 146 9.69 10.37 23.32
CA ILE A 146 9.54 9.37 22.25
C ILE A 146 8.25 8.55 22.46
N VAL A 147 8.01 8.13 23.69
CA VAL A 147 6.80 7.39 24.07
C VAL A 147 5.56 8.26 23.87
N ARG A 148 5.60 9.52 24.30
CA ARG A 148 4.51 10.48 24.02
C ARG A 148 4.30 10.66 22.53
N LEU A 149 5.36 10.75 21.73
CA LEU A 149 5.25 10.83 20.27
C LEU A 149 4.55 9.57 19.72
N VAL A 150 5.01 8.37 20.04
CA VAL A 150 4.41 7.12 19.54
C VAL A 150 2.92 6.99 19.89
N PHE A 151 2.50 7.40 21.09
CA PHE A 151 1.10 7.31 21.52
C PHE A 151 0.24 8.54 21.16
N ALA A 152 0.83 9.70 20.90
CA ALA A 152 0.11 10.92 20.51
C ALA A 152 0.09 11.16 19.00
N VAL A 153 0.95 10.46 18.24
CA VAL A 153 0.94 10.51 16.78
C VAL A 153 -0.37 9.89 16.31
N ASN A 154 -1.19 10.74 15.69
CA ASN A 154 -2.34 10.27 14.95
C ASN A 154 -1.83 9.39 13.81
N THR A 155 -2.21 8.12 13.83
CA THR A 155 -1.75 7.12 12.86
C THR A 155 -2.20 7.43 11.43
N SER A 156 -3.23 8.27 11.26
CA SER A 156 -3.62 8.79 9.94
C SER A 156 -2.61 9.78 9.36
N ASN A 157 -1.62 10.22 10.15
CA ASN A 157 -0.63 11.22 9.81
C ASN A 157 0.81 10.67 9.71
N VAL A 158 0.95 9.34 9.63
CA VAL A 158 2.24 8.69 9.42
C VAL A 158 2.49 8.50 7.93
N ASN A 159 3.64 8.98 7.47
CA ASN A 159 4.15 8.75 6.13
C ASN A 159 5.23 7.66 6.20
N THR A 160 5.15 6.69 5.30
CA THR A 160 6.20 5.67 5.11
C THR A 160 6.93 6.00 3.82
N VAL A 161 8.25 5.99 3.87
CA VAL A 161 9.12 6.16 2.69
C VAL A 161 9.89 4.87 2.48
N HIS A 162 10.02 4.47 1.22
CA HIS A 162 10.78 3.31 0.79
C HIS A 162 11.98 3.80 0.00
N VAL A 163 13.12 3.15 0.18
CA VAL A 163 14.26 3.33 -0.72
C VAL A 163 14.06 2.31 -1.85
N GLU A 164 13.75 2.80 -3.04
CA GLU A 164 13.70 1.98 -4.24
C GLU A 164 15.12 1.55 -4.63
N GLY A 165 15.23 0.36 -5.24
CA GLY A 165 16.52 -0.15 -5.70
C GLY A 165 16.39 -1.46 -6.47
N SER A 166 17.44 -1.79 -7.21
CA SER A 166 17.53 -3.04 -7.95
C SER A 166 18.02 -4.20 -7.08
N THR A 167 17.77 -5.44 -7.51
CA THR A 167 18.16 -6.65 -6.77
C THR A 167 19.17 -7.52 -7.52
N PRO A 168 20.40 -7.03 -7.77
CA PRO A 168 21.38 -7.80 -8.52
C PRO A 168 21.93 -8.97 -7.70
N MET A 169 22.37 -10.00 -8.44
CA MET A 169 23.24 -11.04 -7.90
C MET A 169 24.69 -10.66 -8.20
N ILE A 170 25.47 -10.35 -7.17
CA ILE A 170 26.89 -10.03 -7.28
C ILE A 170 27.66 -11.17 -6.62
N ASP A 171 28.51 -11.85 -7.41
CA ASP A 171 29.28 -13.03 -6.97
C ASP A 171 28.42 -14.13 -6.33
N GLY A 172 27.20 -14.33 -6.85
CA GLY A 172 26.24 -15.31 -6.33
C GLY A 172 25.54 -14.92 -5.03
N VAL A 173 25.73 -13.67 -4.56
CA VAL A 173 25.06 -13.11 -3.38
C VAL A 173 24.04 -12.07 -3.83
N SER A 174 22.81 -12.16 -3.34
CA SER A 174 21.77 -11.15 -3.61
C SER A 174 22.05 -9.87 -2.85
N TYR A 175 22.02 -8.72 -3.54
CA TYR A 175 22.11 -7.39 -2.97
C TYR A 175 20.83 -6.60 -3.25
N VAL A 176 20.59 -5.56 -2.44
CA VAL A 176 19.71 -4.46 -2.79
C VAL A 176 20.63 -3.28 -3.10
N GLU A 177 20.58 -2.80 -4.33
CA GLU A 177 21.40 -1.70 -4.83
C GLU A 177 20.50 -0.53 -5.18
N ALA A 178 20.61 0.53 -4.38
CA ALA A 178 19.98 1.82 -4.63
C ALA A 178 21.07 2.84 -4.98
N THR A 179 20.83 3.64 -6.00
CA THR A 179 21.68 4.74 -6.43
C THR A 179 21.70 5.86 -5.39
N GLU A 180 22.71 6.73 -5.46
CA GLU A 180 22.79 7.90 -4.58
C GLU A 180 21.57 8.82 -4.74
N ASP A 181 21.04 8.94 -5.97
CA ASP A 181 19.85 9.74 -6.26
C ASP A 181 18.57 9.12 -5.66
N GLU A 182 18.39 7.80 -5.74
CA GLU A 182 17.25 7.09 -5.12
C GLU A 182 17.27 7.23 -3.59
N ILE A 183 18.45 7.10 -2.98
CA ILE A 183 18.63 7.29 -1.52
C ILE A 183 18.38 8.76 -1.14
N ALA A 184 18.90 9.71 -1.91
CA ALA A 184 18.69 11.14 -1.68
C ALA A 184 17.22 11.53 -1.84
N GLN A 185 16.51 10.97 -2.81
CA GLN A 185 15.08 11.18 -3.01
C GLN A 185 14.26 10.64 -1.83
N ALA A 186 14.57 9.42 -1.36
CA ALA A 186 13.92 8.86 -0.18
C ALA A 186 14.19 9.69 1.09
N ALA A 187 15.43 10.17 1.27
CA ALA A 187 15.77 11.06 2.38
C ALA A 187 15.03 12.41 2.28
N ALA A 188 14.92 12.97 1.08
CA ALA A 188 14.16 14.19 0.83
C ALA A 188 12.67 13.99 1.14
N GLU A 189 12.04 12.92 0.65
CA GLU A 189 10.63 12.58 0.92
C GLU A 189 10.38 12.34 2.42
N PHE A 190 11.37 11.81 3.14
CA PHE A 190 11.27 11.64 4.59
C PHE A 190 11.27 12.98 5.34
N THR A 191 12.12 13.94 4.92
CA THR A 191 12.27 15.25 5.61
C THR A 191 11.23 16.29 5.21
N ASP A 192 10.83 16.29 3.95
CA ASP A 192 9.81 17.17 3.39
C ASP A 192 8.84 16.31 2.57
N PRO A 193 7.93 15.58 3.24
CA PRO A 193 6.97 14.75 2.54
C PRO A 193 6.06 15.66 1.71
N THR A 194 6.28 15.69 0.40
CA THR A 194 5.47 16.42 -0.58
C THR A 194 4.02 15.90 -0.65
N LYS A 195 3.75 14.77 -0.01
CA LYS A 195 2.43 14.16 0.16
C LYS A 195 1.92 14.43 1.57
N ARG A 196 0.76 15.10 1.66
CA ARG A 196 -0.02 15.12 2.89
C ARG A 196 -0.40 13.68 3.27
N PRO A 197 -0.59 13.36 4.56
CA PRO A 197 -1.10 12.08 4.96
C PRO A 197 -2.40 11.76 4.22
N VAL A 198 -2.66 10.49 3.96
CA VAL A 198 -3.77 10.03 3.12
C VAL A 198 -5.11 10.56 3.65
N THR A 199 -5.53 11.71 3.12
CA THR A 199 -6.90 12.23 3.18
C THR A 199 -7.42 12.28 1.75
N ASN A 200 -8.19 11.26 1.39
CA ASN A 200 -8.88 11.11 0.12
C ASN A 200 -9.72 12.36 -0.21
N SER A 201 -9.51 12.95 -1.39
CA SER A 201 -10.45 13.88 -2.03
C SER A 201 -10.82 13.34 -3.41
N GLY A 202 -12.12 13.36 -3.74
CA GLY A 202 -12.78 12.60 -4.81
C GLY A 202 -12.48 12.96 -6.28
N PRO A 203 -13.41 12.64 -7.21
CA PRO A 203 -13.10 12.12 -8.55
C PRO A 203 -12.49 13.15 -9.52
N LYS A 204 -11.47 12.73 -10.29
CA LYS A 204 -10.89 13.47 -11.42
C LYS A 204 -11.64 13.17 -12.72
N ILE A 205 -11.93 14.21 -13.52
CA ILE A 205 -12.53 14.08 -14.85
C ILE A 205 -11.55 13.30 -15.75
N SER A 206 -12.01 12.24 -16.43
CA SER A 206 -11.12 11.45 -17.30
C SER A 206 -10.65 12.28 -18.50
N GLN A 207 -9.38 12.10 -18.91
CA GLN A 207 -8.76 12.77 -20.07
C GLN A 207 -9.46 12.48 -21.42
N LYS A 208 -10.35 11.48 -21.46
CA LYS A 208 -11.18 11.12 -22.63
C LYS A 208 -12.49 11.91 -22.73
N MET A 209 -12.89 12.62 -21.67
CA MET A 209 -14.18 13.34 -21.59
C MET A 209 -14.17 14.73 -22.23
N TYR A 210 -12.99 15.24 -22.63
CA TYR A 210 -12.82 16.54 -23.27
C TYR A 210 -11.80 16.45 -24.41
N GLU A 211 -11.87 17.37 -25.38
CA GLU A 211 -10.96 17.37 -26.54
C GLU A 211 -9.74 18.27 -26.33
N VAL A 212 -8.59 17.88 -26.85
CA VAL A 212 -7.38 18.71 -26.95
C VAL A 212 -7.12 19.04 -28.41
N THR A 213 -7.33 20.29 -28.81
CA THR A 213 -7.05 20.74 -30.19
C THR A 213 -5.64 21.32 -30.29
N VAL A 214 -4.81 20.74 -31.15
CA VAL A 214 -3.40 21.14 -31.34
C VAL A 214 -3.24 21.98 -32.60
N HIS A 215 -2.59 23.13 -32.46
CA HIS A 215 -2.26 24.05 -33.55
C HIS A 215 -0.75 24.23 -33.66
N ASN A 216 -0.25 24.30 -34.89
CA ASN A 216 1.15 24.60 -35.14
C ASN A 216 1.32 26.10 -35.36
N THR A 217 2.18 26.74 -34.56
CA THR A 217 2.55 28.15 -34.76
C THR A 217 3.95 28.31 -35.34
N THR A 218 4.67 27.19 -35.52
CA THR A 218 6.02 27.15 -36.08
C THR A 218 5.99 26.99 -37.61
N GLN A 219 7.16 27.05 -38.25
CA GLN A 219 7.30 26.77 -39.69
C GLN A 219 7.50 25.27 -40.00
N ILE A 220 7.47 24.39 -38.99
CA ILE A 220 7.72 22.96 -39.16
C ILE A 220 6.44 22.27 -39.62
N GLN A 221 6.38 21.90 -40.90
CA GLN A 221 5.19 21.26 -41.48
C GLN A 221 4.90 19.92 -40.80
N GLY A 222 3.63 19.69 -40.44
CA GLY A 222 3.17 18.42 -39.83
C GLY A 222 3.39 18.31 -38.31
N LEU A 223 3.98 19.34 -37.66
CA LEU A 223 4.25 19.30 -36.22
C LEU A 223 2.99 19.16 -35.37
N ALA A 224 1.90 19.88 -35.68
CA ALA A 224 0.65 19.75 -34.92
C ALA A 224 0.04 18.35 -35.01
N THR A 225 0.13 17.69 -36.17
CA THR A 225 -0.31 16.30 -36.33
C THR A 225 0.54 15.36 -35.49
N SER A 226 1.86 15.48 -35.53
CA SER A 226 2.78 14.68 -34.72
C SER A 226 2.51 14.82 -33.22
N VAL A 227 2.32 16.05 -32.73
CA VAL A 227 2.02 16.31 -31.31
C VAL A 227 0.62 15.79 -30.93
N ALA A 228 -0.37 15.93 -31.80
CA ALA A 228 -1.71 15.40 -31.57
C ALA A 228 -1.74 13.86 -31.50
N ASP A 229 -0.92 13.19 -32.31
CA ASP A 229 -0.79 11.72 -32.31
C ASP A 229 -0.06 11.24 -31.04
N GLN A 230 1.01 11.93 -30.62
CA GLN A 230 1.73 11.63 -29.38
C GLN A 230 0.84 11.83 -28.13
N LEU A 231 0.03 12.88 -28.10
CA LEU A 231 -0.96 13.10 -27.04
C LEU A 231 -2.08 12.05 -27.05
N ALA A 232 -2.51 11.60 -28.23
CA ALA A 232 -3.49 10.51 -28.34
C ALA A 232 -2.92 9.18 -27.81
N ALA A 233 -1.63 8.90 -28.07
CA ALA A 233 -0.95 7.72 -27.58
C ALA A 233 -0.91 7.62 -26.04
N ILE A 234 -0.85 8.77 -25.35
CA ILE A 234 -0.92 8.85 -23.88
C ILE A 234 -2.35 9.07 -23.33
N GLY A 235 -3.37 8.90 -24.18
CA GLY A 235 -4.77 8.74 -23.75
C GLY A 235 -5.69 9.95 -23.87
N TYR A 236 -5.25 11.07 -24.45
CA TYR A 236 -6.10 12.24 -24.71
C TYR A 236 -6.97 12.05 -25.96
N ARG A 237 -8.19 12.63 -25.96
CA ARG A 237 -8.97 12.79 -27.20
C ARG A 237 -8.47 14.03 -27.94
N THR A 238 -7.82 13.88 -29.10
CA THR A 238 -7.14 14.99 -29.79
C THR A 238 -7.78 15.36 -31.13
N ALA A 239 -7.55 16.60 -31.57
CA ALA A 239 -7.89 17.09 -32.90
C ALA A 239 -6.80 18.04 -33.42
N VAL A 240 -6.60 18.11 -34.73
CA VAL A 240 -5.65 19.06 -35.35
C VAL A 240 -6.41 20.30 -35.82
N GLY A 241 -6.00 21.47 -35.33
CA GLY A 241 -6.56 22.76 -35.71
C GLY A 241 -5.89 23.34 -36.94
N VAL A 242 -6.50 24.37 -37.55
CA VAL A 242 -5.88 25.09 -38.68
C VAL A 242 -4.66 25.87 -38.21
N ASP A 243 -3.57 25.82 -38.97
CA ASP A 243 -2.33 26.54 -38.69
C ASP A 243 -2.58 28.06 -38.70
N ALA A 244 -2.08 28.76 -37.69
CA ALA A 244 -2.24 30.20 -37.54
C ALA A 244 -0.87 30.88 -37.69
N PRO A 245 -0.60 31.60 -38.80
CA PRO A 245 0.69 32.23 -39.01
C PRO A 245 0.72 33.59 -38.30
N GLU A 246 0.96 33.57 -36.99
CA GLU A 246 1.44 34.74 -36.24
C GLU A 246 2.63 34.30 -35.38
N SER A 247 3.62 35.19 -35.26
CA SER A 247 4.95 34.94 -34.68
C SER A 247 4.92 33.89 -33.54
N PRO A 248 5.63 32.75 -33.67
CA PRO A 248 5.52 31.68 -32.69
C PRO A 248 5.97 32.17 -31.32
N ALA A 249 5.12 31.95 -30.32
CA ALA A 249 5.53 32.12 -28.94
C ALA A 249 6.73 31.20 -28.66
N THR A 250 7.64 31.63 -27.78
CA THR A 250 8.83 30.86 -27.45
C THR A 250 8.46 29.56 -26.73
N ALA A 251 7.53 29.63 -25.77
CA ALA A 251 6.95 28.48 -25.06
C ALA A 251 5.56 28.09 -25.62
N THR A 252 5.20 26.82 -25.50
CA THR A 252 3.88 26.27 -25.88
C THR A 252 2.76 26.92 -25.08
N GLN A 253 1.76 27.47 -25.77
CA GLN A 253 0.67 28.20 -25.13
C GLN A 253 -0.57 27.31 -25.00
N ILE A 254 -1.08 27.14 -23.78
CA ILE A 254 -2.22 26.25 -23.49
C ILE A 254 -3.38 27.06 -22.93
N TYR A 255 -4.56 26.95 -23.55
CA TYR A 255 -5.77 27.64 -23.14
C TYR A 255 -6.83 26.64 -22.70
N ALA A 256 -7.35 26.80 -21.48
CA ALA A 256 -8.35 25.90 -20.92
C ALA A 256 -9.46 26.64 -20.16
N PRO A 257 -10.69 26.09 -20.12
CA PRO A 257 -11.73 26.59 -19.24
C PRO A 257 -11.38 26.27 -17.78
N LYS A 258 -11.88 27.08 -16.84
CA LYS A 258 -11.63 26.93 -15.39
C LYS A 258 -11.86 25.51 -14.85
N ALA A 259 -12.83 24.78 -15.40
CA ALA A 259 -13.15 23.40 -14.99
C ALA A 259 -12.04 22.39 -15.33
N LEU A 260 -11.11 22.71 -16.24
CA LEU A 260 -10.02 21.84 -16.69
C LEU A 260 -8.64 22.35 -16.27
N THR A 261 -8.57 23.23 -15.27
CA THR A 261 -7.33 23.91 -14.84
C THR A 261 -6.21 22.90 -14.50
N ASP A 262 -6.51 21.87 -13.71
CA ASP A 262 -5.50 20.90 -13.31
C ASP A 262 -5.02 20.05 -14.49
N HIS A 263 -5.93 19.71 -15.41
CA HIS A 263 -5.59 18.99 -16.64
C HIS A 263 -4.75 19.82 -17.61
N ALA A 264 -5.01 21.12 -17.70
CA ALA A 264 -4.24 22.03 -18.54
C ALA A 264 -2.82 22.24 -17.99
N ARG A 265 -2.66 22.23 -16.67
CA ARG A 265 -1.34 22.26 -16.02
C ARG A 265 -0.54 21.00 -16.28
N THR A 266 -1.14 19.82 -16.07
CA THR A 266 -0.49 18.55 -16.41
C THR A 266 -0.10 18.48 -17.88
N LEU A 267 -0.98 18.91 -18.79
CA LEU A 267 -0.65 18.98 -20.21
C LEU A 267 0.47 19.99 -20.50
N GLY A 268 0.55 21.07 -19.74
CA GLY A 268 1.65 22.03 -19.79
C GLY A 268 2.99 21.43 -19.38
N ASP A 269 3.00 20.62 -18.33
CA ASP A 269 4.21 19.91 -17.90
C ASP A 269 4.68 18.93 -18.98
N THR A 270 3.74 18.24 -19.64
CA THR A 270 4.01 17.32 -20.77
C THR A 270 4.54 18.03 -22.02
N LEU A 271 4.17 19.30 -22.25
CA LEU A 271 4.53 20.07 -23.45
C LEU A 271 5.52 21.21 -23.14
N TRP A 272 6.33 21.00 -22.11
CA TRP A 272 7.30 21.99 -21.62
C TRP A 272 8.35 22.33 -22.71
N PRO A 273 8.83 23.60 -22.81
CA PRO A 273 8.40 24.77 -22.06
C PRO A 273 7.00 25.23 -22.45
N SER A 274 6.15 25.52 -21.45
CA SER A 274 4.76 25.92 -21.70
C SER A 274 4.24 26.98 -20.73
N GLU A 275 3.19 27.68 -21.16
CA GLU A 275 2.42 28.63 -20.36
C GLU A 275 0.93 28.29 -20.42
N VAL A 276 0.29 28.18 -19.25
CA VAL A 276 -1.11 27.76 -19.11
C VAL A 276 -2.00 28.95 -18.75
N HIS A 277 -2.94 29.25 -19.64
CA HIS A 277 -3.90 30.34 -19.54
C HIS A 277 -5.31 29.82 -19.28
N ILE A 278 -5.88 30.20 -18.14
CA ILE A 278 -7.26 29.83 -17.79
C ILE A 278 -8.21 30.94 -18.22
N VAL A 279 -9.14 30.61 -19.13
CA VAL A 279 -10.06 31.59 -19.73
C VAL A 279 -11.50 31.39 -19.27
N GLU A 280 -12.19 32.48 -18.95
CA GLU A 280 -13.63 32.48 -18.68
C GLU A 280 -14.39 32.49 -20.02
N ARG A 281 -14.73 31.29 -20.54
CA ARG A 281 -15.54 31.03 -21.75
C ARG A 281 -15.33 32.01 -22.92
N SER A 282 -14.40 31.69 -23.82
CA SER A 282 -14.33 32.31 -25.15
C SER A 282 -15.19 31.58 -26.18
N PRO A 283 -15.82 32.28 -27.15
CA PRO A 283 -16.52 31.65 -28.27
C PRO A 283 -15.58 30.72 -29.05
N GLY A 284 -15.95 29.44 -29.15
CA GLY A 284 -15.16 28.37 -29.79
C GLY A 284 -14.42 27.42 -28.84
N LEU A 285 -14.30 27.74 -27.54
CA LEU A 285 -13.60 26.91 -26.54
C LEU A 285 -14.55 25.98 -25.75
N ALA A 286 -15.72 25.67 -26.30
CA ALA A 286 -16.89 25.28 -25.51
C ALA A 286 -16.85 23.88 -24.84
N SER A 287 -15.78 23.10 -24.97
CA SER A 287 -15.72 21.76 -24.34
C SER A 287 -14.31 21.14 -24.22
N GLY A 288 -13.22 21.90 -24.39
CA GLY A 288 -11.88 21.31 -24.48
C GLY A 288 -10.72 22.27 -24.18
N ILE A 289 -9.49 21.78 -24.34
CA ILE A 289 -8.23 22.51 -24.18
C ILE A 289 -7.67 22.81 -25.58
N ARG A 290 -7.09 23.99 -25.78
CA ARG A 290 -6.36 24.33 -27.02
C ARG A 290 -4.88 24.50 -26.75
N VAL A 291 -4.06 23.92 -27.61
CA VAL A 291 -2.60 23.94 -27.53
C VAL A 291 -2.04 24.61 -28.79
N PHE A 292 -1.20 25.62 -28.60
CA PHE A 292 -0.43 26.26 -29.67
C PHE A 292 1.04 25.96 -29.44
N VAL A 293 1.61 25.08 -30.27
CA VAL A 293 2.98 24.57 -30.08
C VAL A 293 3.99 25.70 -30.30
N GLY A 294 4.84 25.94 -29.30
CA GLY A 294 5.85 27.00 -29.30
C GLY A 294 7.14 26.59 -29.99
N SER A 295 8.01 27.56 -30.28
CA SER A 295 9.24 27.32 -31.05
C SER A 295 10.36 26.61 -30.28
N GLN A 296 10.34 26.59 -28.95
CA GLN A 296 11.30 25.83 -28.11
C GLN A 296 10.83 24.42 -27.74
N PHE A 297 9.63 24.02 -28.17
CA PHE A 297 9.22 22.64 -28.03
C PHE A 297 10.05 21.79 -29.00
N ASP A 298 10.74 20.77 -28.50
CA ASP A 298 11.71 19.98 -29.26
C ASP A 298 11.09 18.99 -30.25
N GLY A 299 9.75 18.89 -30.27
CA GLY A 299 8.99 18.06 -31.19
C GLY A 299 8.66 16.68 -30.66
N THR A 300 9.12 16.36 -29.44
CA THR A 300 8.90 15.07 -28.78
C THR A 300 8.23 15.30 -27.44
N ILE A 301 7.15 14.55 -27.19
CA ILE A 301 6.60 14.41 -25.86
C ILE A 301 7.40 13.31 -25.20
N ASP A 302 8.11 13.64 -24.12
CA ASP A 302 8.65 12.66 -23.20
C ASP A 302 7.47 11.95 -22.54
N ALA A 303 6.95 10.93 -23.23
CA ALA A 303 6.06 9.97 -22.64
C ALA A 303 6.87 9.30 -21.52
N PRO A 304 6.41 9.31 -20.26
CA PRO A 304 7.05 8.50 -19.24
C PRO A 304 6.98 7.04 -19.72
N GLU A 305 8.12 6.49 -20.15
CA GLU A 305 8.31 5.05 -20.26
C GLU A 305 8.35 4.49 -18.84
N GLU A 306 7.17 4.23 -18.30
CA GLU A 306 6.97 3.03 -17.52
C GLU A 306 5.55 2.53 -17.75
N GLN A 307 5.46 1.46 -18.54
CA GLN A 307 4.32 0.55 -18.47
C GLN A 307 4.31 -0.09 -17.07
N ALA A 308 3.75 0.59 -16.07
CA ALA A 308 2.90 -0.12 -15.15
C ALA A 308 1.65 -0.49 -15.96
N VAL A 309 1.71 -1.61 -16.67
CA VAL A 309 0.48 -2.34 -16.97
C VAL A 309 -0.08 -2.64 -15.58
N GLU A 310 -1.05 -1.85 -15.10
CA GLU A 310 -2.01 -2.41 -14.15
C GLU A 310 -2.59 -3.58 -14.91
N GLN A 311 -2.07 -4.79 -14.66
CA GLN A 311 -2.63 -6.01 -15.19
C GLN A 311 -4.03 -6.07 -14.59
N THR A 312 -4.98 -5.55 -15.34
CA THR A 312 -6.38 -5.64 -14.98
C THR A 312 -6.70 -7.12 -15.02
N MET A 313 -6.96 -7.69 -13.87
CA MET A 313 -7.31 -9.09 -13.77
C MET A 313 -8.62 -9.29 -14.52
N THR A 314 -8.69 -10.38 -15.28
CA THR A 314 -9.94 -10.74 -15.96
C THR A 314 -10.99 -11.07 -14.90
N ILE A 315 -12.14 -10.39 -14.96
CA ILE A 315 -13.28 -10.66 -14.09
C ILE A 315 -14.22 -11.63 -14.79
N GLU A 316 -14.32 -12.84 -14.25
CA GLU A 316 -15.32 -13.83 -14.64
C GLU A 316 -16.43 -13.87 -13.59
N GLU A 317 -17.66 -13.55 -14.02
CA GLU A 317 -18.86 -13.60 -13.17
C GLU A 317 -19.47 -15.01 -13.12
N ASP A 318 -20.38 -15.23 -12.17
CA ASP A 318 -21.11 -16.49 -11.94
C ASP A 318 -20.21 -17.73 -11.74
N GLN A 319 -19.02 -17.54 -11.19
CA GLN A 319 -18.05 -18.59 -10.89
C GLN A 319 -18.20 -19.11 -9.46
N LEU A 320 -18.59 -20.37 -9.31
CA LEU A 320 -18.64 -21.06 -8.00
C LEU A 320 -17.37 -21.88 -7.76
N TYR A 321 -16.22 -21.21 -7.75
CA TYR A 321 -14.92 -21.86 -7.62
C TYR A 321 -14.78 -22.57 -6.27
N ASP A 322 -14.43 -23.86 -6.30
CA ASP A 322 -14.29 -24.76 -5.15
C ASP A 322 -15.51 -24.79 -4.20
N LEU A 323 -16.72 -24.88 -4.79
CA LEU A 323 -17.98 -24.92 -4.05
C LEU A 323 -18.02 -26.01 -2.97
N ALA A 324 -17.39 -27.17 -3.22
CA ALA A 324 -17.38 -28.28 -2.26
C ALA A 324 -16.63 -27.91 -0.96
N SER A 325 -15.47 -27.25 -1.06
CA SER A 325 -14.74 -26.76 0.11
C SER A 325 -15.51 -25.66 0.85
N TRP A 326 -16.20 -24.78 0.13
CA TRP A 326 -17.09 -23.77 0.72
C TRP A 326 -18.27 -24.39 1.48
N GLN A 327 -18.90 -25.43 0.93
CA GLN A 327 -19.98 -26.17 1.58
C GLN A 327 -19.50 -26.87 2.85
N GLN A 328 -18.31 -27.49 2.80
CA GLN A 328 -17.69 -28.09 3.97
C GLN A 328 -17.40 -27.03 5.04
N LEU A 329 -16.82 -25.88 4.66
CA LEU A 329 -16.53 -24.79 5.59
C LEU A 329 -17.82 -24.20 6.21
N ASP A 330 -18.93 -24.07 5.45
CA ASP A 330 -20.24 -23.62 5.98
C ASP A 330 -20.80 -24.63 6.98
N ALA A 331 -20.58 -25.93 6.78
CA ALA A 331 -20.98 -26.98 7.72
C ALA A 331 -20.15 -26.95 9.02
N ASP A 332 -18.88 -26.56 8.96
CA ASP A 332 -17.95 -26.55 10.10
C ASP A 332 -18.08 -25.31 11.00
N THR A 333 -18.98 -24.38 10.68
CA THR A 333 -19.12 -23.12 11.41
C THR A 333 -20.59 -22.74 11.65
N PRO A 334 -20.94 -22.09 12.78
CA PRO A 334 -22.29 -21.56 13.00
C PRO A 334 -22.53 -20.23 12.26
N ILE A 335 -21.61 -19.83 11.37
CA ILE A 335 -21.77 -18.66 10.52
C ILE A 335 -22.40 -19.13 9.23
N SER A 336 -23.53 -18.52 8.87
CA SER A 336 -24.07 -18.64 7.53
C SER A 336 -23.13 -17.96 6.53
N LEU A 337 -22.23 -18.72 5.92
CA LEU A 337 -21.23 -18.27 4.97
C LEU A 337 -21.82 -17.83 3.65
N GLN A 338 -21.03 -16.99 3.01
CA GLN A 338 -21.22 -16.55 1.65
C GLN A 338 -19.89 -16.68 0.94
N MET A 339 -19.94 -17.02 -0.34
CA MET A 339 -18.77 -17.17 -1.19
C MET A 339 -18.85 -16.18 -2.35
N PRO A 340 -17.71 -15.72 -2.89
CA PRO A 340 -17.72 -14.89 -4.08
C PRO A 340 -18.25 -15.66 -5.29
N THR A 341 -18.94 -14.96 -6.19
CA THR A 341 -19.31 -15.46 -7.52
C THR A 341 -18.48 -14.82 -8.64
N VAL A 342 -17.54 -13.94 -8.29
CA VAL A 342 -16.53 -13.42 -9.22
C VAL A 342 -15.21 -14.13 -8.98
N TRP A 343 -14.53 -14.49 -10.07
CA TRP A 343 -13.19 -15.06 -10.03
C TRP A 343 -12.29 -14.50 -11.14
N SER A 344 -10.97 -14.70 -11.01
CA SER A 344 -10.02 -14.41 -12.08
C SER A 344 -9.26 -15.70 -12.43
N PRO A 345 -9.03 -15.98 -13.72
CA PRO A 345 -8.23 -17.11 -14.15
C PRO A 345 -6.85 -17.13 -13.46
N GLY A 346 -6.43 -18.33 -13.05
CA GLY A 346 -5.14 -18.56 -12.40
C GLY A 346 -5.13 -18.38 -10.88
N LEU A 347 -6.17 -17.78 -10.29
CA LEU A 347 -6.36 -17.81 -8.84
C LEU A 347 -6.77 -19.21 -8.38
N THR A 348 -6.24 -19.64 -7.25
CA THR A 348 -6.56 -20.92 -6.60
C THR A 348 -6.86 -20.73 -5.12
N TYR A 349 -7.48 -21.71 -4.47
CA TYR A 349 -7.56 -21.77 -3.01
C TYR A 349 -6.51 -22.72 -2.46
N ASP A 350 -5.96 -22.36 -1.30
CA ASP A 350 -4.91 -23.11 -0.60
C ASP A 350 -5.43 -23.74 0.69
N GLU A 351 -6.18 -22.98 1.50
CA GLU A 351 -6.66 -23.44 2.80
C GLU A 351 -8.05 -22.88 3.15
N PHE A 352 -8.90 -23.70 3.76
CA PHE A 352 -10.18 -23.31 4.34
C PHE A 352 -10.17 -23.68 5.82
N LEU A 353 -10.39 -22.70 6.69
CA LEU A 353 -10.27 -22.91 8.13
C LEU A 353 -11.42 -22.23 8.88
N ALA A 354 -12.16 -23.01 9.67
CA ALA A 354 -13.05 -22.51 10.71
C ALA A 354 -12.31 -22.48 12.05
N TYR A 355 -12.37 -21.35 12.75
CA TYR A 355 -11.64 -21.16 14.01
C TYR A 355 -12.39 -20.22 14.95
N LYS A 356 -11.79 -19.96 16.12
CA LYS A 356 -12.30 -18.99 17.10
C LYS A 356 -11.25 -17.93 17.34
N VAL A 357 -11.57 -16.68 16.99
CA VAL A 357 -10.76 -15.51 17.34
C VAL A 357 -11.08 -15.04 18.75
N GLU A 358 -10.06 -14.80 19.56
CA GLU A 358 -10.22 -14.14 20.86
C GLU A 358 -10.43 -12.64 20.63
N THR A 359 -11.55 -12.07 21.07
CA THR A 359 -11.83 -10.63 20.95
C THR A 359 -11.04 -9.81 21.97
N THR A 360 -10.96 -8.50 21.79
CA THR A 360 -10.29 -7.59 22.75
C THR A 360 -10.84 -7.66 24.19
N GLY A 361 -12.06 -8.18 24.38
CA GLY A 361 -12.66 -8.45 25.68
C GLY A 361 -12.42 -9.87 26.22
N GLY A 362 -11.54 -10.67 25.60
CA GLY A 362 -11.23 -12.05 25.98
C GLY A 362 -12.29 -13.09 25.58
N LYS A 363 -13.40 -12.67 24.97
CA LYS A 363 -14.44 -13.60 24.49
C LYS A 363 -13.98 -14.25 23.20
N LYS A 364 -14.14 -15.57 23.06
CA LYS A 364 -13.95 -16.29 21.80
C LYS A 364 -15.15 -16.10 20.87
N SER A 365 -14.90 -15.69 19.63
CA SER A 365 -15.89 -15.48 18.58
C SER A 365 -15.61 -16.39 17.40
N HIS A 366 -16.65 -16.98 16.80
CA HIS A 366 -16.49 -17.77 15.59
C HIS A 366 -15.98 -16.90 14.44
N ALA A 367 -15.04 -17.46 13.68
CA ALA A 367 -14.46 -16.88 12.49
C ALA A 367 -14.13 -17.97 11.47
N THR A 368 -13.99 -17.58 10.21
CA THR A 368 -13.44 -18.41 9.15
C THR A 368 -12.42 -17.62 8.36
N VAL A 369 -11.48 -18.33 7.75
CA VAL A 369 -10.56 -17.80 6.75
C VAL A 369 -10.50 -18.78 5.58
N THR A 370 -10.53 -18.23 4.38
CA THR A 370 -10.22 -18.92 3.14
C THR A 370 -9.00 -18.24 2.54
N VAL A 371 -7.93 -19.00 2.34
CA VAL A 371 -6.66 -18.53 1.78
C VAL A 371 -6.67 -18.81 0.28
N GLY A 372 -6.48 -17.78 -0.51
CA GLY A 372 -6.31 -17.86 -1.95
C GLY A 372 -4.87 -17.56 -2.36
N LYS A 373 -4.46 -18.07 -3.52
CA LYS A 373 -3.12 -17.89 -4.07
C LYS A 373 -3.18 -17.35 -5.50
N THR A 374 -2.31 -16.39 -5.79
CA THR A 374 -2.15 -15.80 -7.13
C THR A 374 -1.16 -16.61 -7.98
N PRO A 375 -1.19 -16.47 -9.32
CA PRO A 375 -0.17 -17.03 -10.21
C PRO A 375 1.26 -16.59 -9.88
N GLN A 376 1.41 -15.39 -9.29
CA GLN A 376 2.68 -14.78 -8.90
C GLN A 376 3.19 -15.28 -7.53
N GLY A 377 2.40 -16.12 -6.85
CA GLY A 377 2.77 -16.74 -5.58
C GLY A 377 2.38 -15.96 -4.34
N GLY A 378 1.68 -14.83 -4.49
CA GLY A 378 1.10 -14.07 -3.38
C GLY A 378 -0.14 -14.75 -2.80
N TYR A 379 -0.44 -14.44 -1.53
CA TYR A 379 -1.56 -14.99 -0.79
C TYR A 379 -2.57 -13.90 -0.45
N PHE A 380 -3.83 -14.11 -0.81
CA PHE A 380 -4.95 -13.24 -0.42
C PHE A 380 -5.90 -14.04 0.48
N SER A 381 -6.81 -13.37 1.19
CA SER A 381 -7.76 -14.10 2.03
C SER A 381 -9.16 -13.51 2.06
N ILE A 382 -10.14 -14.39 2.26
CA ILE A 382 -11.53 -14.04 2.57
C ILE A 382 -11.77 -14.44 4.02
N GLN A 383 -12.20 -13.51 4.85
CA GLN A 383 -12.47 -13.79 6.26
C GLN A 383 -13.89 -13.43 6.64
N THR A 384 -14.48 -14.25 7.50
CA THR A 384 -15.81 -14.00 8.05
C THR A 384 -15.77 -14.17 9.55
N MET A 385 -16.52 -13.37 10.31
CA MET A 385 -16.55 -13.50 11.77
C MET A 385 -17.79 -12.90 12.42
N ARG A 386 -18.10 -13.41 13.62
CA ARG A 386 -19.14 -12.84 14.51
C ARG A 386 -18.63 -11.65 15.34
N TRP A 387 -17.32 -11.37 15.31
CA TRP A 387 -16.77 -10.18 15.95
C TRP A 387 -16.93 -8.99 15.00
N LEU A 388 -17.90 -8.12 15.29
CA LEU A 388 -18.28 -7.07 14.34
C LEU A 388 -17.38 -5.84 14.32
N ASN A 389 -16.60 -5.61 15.37
CA ASN A 389 -15.75 -4.42 15.54
C ASN A 389 -14.32 -4.83 15.95
N PRO A 390 -13.61 -5.64 15.14
CA PRO A 390 -12.19 -5.89 15.37
C PRO A 390 -11.36 -4.65 15.04
N PRO A 391 -10.20 -4.44 15.68
CA PRO A 391 -9.34 -3.29 15.41
C PRO A 391 -8.95 -3.11 13.93
N ALA A 392 -8.83 -4.20 13.17
CA ALA A 392 -8.45 -4.17 11.76
C ALA A 392 -9.36 -3.30 10.88
N ILE A 393 -10.64 -3.13 11.25
CA ILE A 393 -11.61 -2.34 10.47
C ILE A 393 -11.81 -0.91 10.99
N ASP A 394 -11.01 -0.49 11.97
CA ASP A 394 -11.05 0.89 12.48
C ASP A 394 -10.46 1.87 11.46
N ASN A 395 -11.04 3.07 11.41
CA ASN A 395 -10.58 4.19 10.56
C ASN A 395 -10.39 3.83 9.07
N PRO A 396 -11.45 3.39 8.36
CA PRO A 396 -11.35 3.07 6.94
C PRO A 396 -11.00 4.30 6.09
N SER A 397 -10.15 4.11 5.09
CA SER A 397 -9.73 5.14 4.14
C SER A 397 -10.92 5.71 3.35
N ALA A 398 -11.89 4.86 2.99
CA ALA A 398 -13.10 5.28 2.30
C ALA A 398 -14.30 4.40 2.67
N LYS A 399 -15.50 4.92 2.40
CA LYS A 399 -16.77 4.21 2.59
C LYS A 399 -17.57 4.31 1.30
N ARG A 400 -18.07 3.20 0.78
CA ARG A 400 -18.90 3.15 -0.42
C ARG A 400 -20.18 2.38 -0.15
N VAL A 401 -21.27 2.75 -0.83
CA VAL A 401 -22.53 2.01 -0.79
C VAL A 401 -22.78 1.42 -2.17
N ILE A 402 -22.84 0.10 -2.26
CA ILE A 402 -23.02 -0.65 -3.51
C ILE A 402 -24.14 -1.66 -3.27
N GLY A 403 -25.19 -1.62 -4.10
CA GLY A 403 -26.36 -2.50 -3.91
C GLY A 403 -27.01 -2.39 -2.53
N GLY A 404 -27.00 -1.18 -1.94
CA GLY A 404 -27.51 -0.93 -0.58
C GLY A 404 -26.62 -1.45 0.57
N THR A 405 -25.53 -2.15 0.27
CA THR A 405 -24.56 -2.62 1.28
C THR A 405 -23.44 -1.60 1.43
N LYS A 406 -23.07 -1.29 2.67
CA LYS A 406 -21.97 -0.39 3.00
C LYS A 406 -20.65 -1.17 3.10
N TYR A 407 -19.72 -0.81 2.23
CA TYR A 407 -18.36 -1.34 2.18
C TYR A 407 -17.38 -0.31 2.74
N LEU A 408 -16.43 -0.79 3.54
CA LEU A 408 -15.33 -0.03 4.10
C LEU A 408 -14.05 -0.43 3.36
N TYR A 409 -13.41 0.54 2.74
CA TYR A 409 -12.19 0.34 1.96
C TYR A 409 -10.97 0.80 2.75
N PHE A 410 -9.90 0.02 2.70
CA PHE A 410 -8.62 0.31 3.31
C PHE A 410 -7.55 0.27 2.22
N TYR A 411 -6.96 1.43 1.95
CA TYR A 411 -5.97 1.60 0.89
C TYR A 411 -4.55 1.59 1.46
N GLU A 412 -3.61 1.10 0.66
CA GLU A 412 -2.17 1.25 0.82
C GLU A 412 -1.62 1.94 -0.44
N GLY A 413 -1.23 3.20 -0.31
CA GLY A 413 -0.97 4.05 -1.47
C GLY A 413 -2.19 4.15 -2.38
N LYS A 414 -2.03 3.70 -3.64
CA LYS A 414 -3.08 3.66 -4.66
C LYS A 414 -3.87 2.34 -4.70
N HIS A 415 -3.43 1.31 -3.98
CA HIS A 415 -4.00 -0.03 -4.04
C HIS A 415 -5.00 -0.28 -2.90
N VAL A 416 -6.06 -1.01 -3.19
CA VAL A 416 -7.02 -1.51 -2.20
C VAL A 416 -6.42 -2.74 -1.53
N HIS A 417 -6.05 -2.60 -0.26
CA HIS A 417 -5.48 -3.71 0.51
C HIS A 417 -6.59 -4.54 1.19
N MET A 418 -7.66 -3.90 1.65
CA MET A 418 -8.79 -4.61 2.27
C MET A 418 -10.12 -3.95 1.94
N ILE A 419 -11.15 -4.76 1.73
CA ILE A 419 -12.54 -4.32 1.69
C ILE A 419 -13.32 -5.13 2.72
N SER A 420 -13.99 -4.45 3.65
CA SER A 420 -14.85 -5.09 4.65
C SER A 420 -16.30 -4.62 4.56
N TRP A 421 -17.24 -5.48 4.91
CA TRP A 421 -18.65 -5.14 4.98
C TRP A 421 -19.37 -6.00 6.03
N ARG A 422 -20.57 -5.58 6.40
CA ARG A 422 -21.41 -6.32 7.35
C ARG A 422 -22.69 -6.76 6.67
N ARG A 423 -23.13 -7.98 6.98
CA ARG A 423 -24.43 -8.51 6.59
C ARG A 423 -25.05 -9.18 7.82
N GLY A 424 -26.10 -8.56 8.36
CA GLY A 424 -26.68 -8.98 9.65
C GLY A 424 -25.66 -8.94 10.79
N ASN A 425 -25.51 -10.08 11.49
CA ASN A 425 -24.56 -10.25 12.59
C ASN A 425 -23.27 -10.97 12.13
N THR A 426 -22.82 -10.71 10.90
CA THR A 426 -21.57 -11.24 10.36
C THR A 426 -20.78 -10.11 9.71
N LEU A 427 -19.50 -10.04 10.05
CA LEU A 427 -18.50 -9.20 9.38
C LEU A 427 -17.77 -10.05 8.35
N TYR A 428 -17.55 -9.48 7.18
CA TYR A 428 -16.77 -10.07 6.10
C TYR A 428 -15.66 -9.11 5.71
N TRP A 429 -14.53 -9.65 5.25
CA TRP A 429 -13.60 -8.88 4.43
C TRP A 429 -12.86 -9.74 3.43
N VAL A 430 -12.43 -9.09 2.35
CA VAL A 430 -11.39 -9.58 1.44
C VAL A 430 -10.12 -8.80 1.76
N LEU A 431 -9.01 -9.51 1.94
CA LEU A 431 -7.67 -8.99 2.18
C LEU A 431 -6.79 -9.37 0.99
N ASN A 432 -6.09 -8.38 0.43
CA ASN A 432 -5.16 -8.53 -0.69
C ASN A 432 -3.87 -9.22 -0.25
N THR A 433 -2.97 -9.48 -1.19
CA THR A 433 -1.61 -9.93 -0.90
C THR A 433 -0.81 -8.83 -0.18
N LEU A 434 0.31 -9.21 0.46
CA LEU A 434 1.20 -8.28 1.15
C LEU A 434 1.75 -7.16 0.24
N ASP A 435 1.81 -7.42 -1.06
CA ASP A 435 2.27 -6.52 -2.13
C ASP A 435 1.15 -6.04 -3.06
N ASN A 436 -0.12 -6.31 -2.71
CA ASN A 436 -1.30 -5.85 -3.42
C ASN A 436 -1.38 -6.30 -4.90
N GLU A 437 -1.14 -7.59 -5.16
CA GLU A 437 -1.20 -8.21 -6.49
C GLU A 437 -2.62 -8.23 -7.08
N LEU A 438 -3.68 -8.20 -6.25
CA LEU A 438 -5.05 -8.08 -6.74
C LEU A 438 -5.36 -6.61 -7.06
N ASP A 439 -5.77 -6.31 -8.28
CA ASP A 439 -6.09 -4.94 -8.67
C ASP A 439 -7.37 -4.41 -7.99
N ASN A 440 -7.55 -3.08 -8.02
CA ASN A 440 -8.63 -2.39 -7.32
C ASN A 440 -10.03 -2.76 -7.85
N GLU A 441 -10.15 -3.01 -9.15
CA GLU A 441 -11.39 -3.38 -9.81
C GLU A 441 -11.77 -4.80 -9.41
N PHE A 442 -10.82 -5.74 -9.51
CA PHE A 442 -11.02 -7.12 -9.09
C PHE A 442 -11.33 -7.24 -7.59
N MET A 443 -10.59 -6.54 -6.71
CA MET A 443 -10.89 -6.53 -5.26
C MET A 443 -12.34 -6.09 -4.99
N THR A 444 -12.82 -5.07 -5.71
CA THR A 444 -14.21 -4.59 -5.59
C THR A 444 -15.21 -5.59 -6.14
N ALA A 445 -14.96 -6.16 -7.31
CA ALA A 445 -15.83 -7.17 -7.92
C ALA A 445 -15.94 -8.41 -7.03
N LEU A 446 -14.80 -8.92 -6.55
CA LEU A 446 -14.72 -10.04 -5.62
C LEU A 446 -15.55 -9.77 -4.35
N ALA A 447 -15.31 -8.66 -3.65
CA ALA A 447 -16.02 -8.32 -2.41
C ALA A 447 -17.54 -8.10 -2.57
N THR A 448 -17.98 -7.64 -3.75
CA THR A 448 -19.40 -7.34 -3.99
C THR A 448 -20.20 -8.50 -4.59
N SER A 449 -19.52 -9.58 -4.99
CA SER A 449 -20.12 -10.77 -5.63
C SER A 449 -20.63 -11.84 -4.65
N PHE A 450 -20.65 -11.58 -3.33
CA PHE A 450 -20.89 -12.63 -2.34
C PHE A 450 -22.35 -13.13 -2.30
N GLU A 451 -22.53 -14.42 -2.55
CA GLU A 451 -23.80 -15.15 -2.47
C GLU A 451 -23.79 -16.24 -1.39
N ARG A 452 -24.98 -16.66 -0.93
CA ARG A 452 -25.12 -17.72 0.08
C ARG A 452 -24.57 -19.04 -0.46
N VAL A 453 -23.71 -19.70 0.31
CA VAL A 453 -23.34 -21.10 0.07
C VAL A 453 -24.61 -21.94 0.20
N LYS A 454 -25.02 -22.61 -0.89
CA LYS A 454 -26.26 -23.40 -0.96
C LYS A 454 -25.99 -24.87 -0.79
#